data_AF-A0A438WI96-F1
#
_entry.id   AF-A0A438WI96-F1
#
_cell.length_a   1.000
_cell.length_b   1.000
_cell.length_c   1.000
_cell.angle_alpha   90.00
_cell.angle_beta   90.00
_cell.angle_gamma   90.00
#
_symmetry.space_group_name_H-M   'P 1'
#
loop_
_entity.id
_entity.type
_entity.pdbx_description
1 polymer ?
#
loop_
_entity_poly.entity_id
_entity_poly.type
_entity_poly.pdbx_seq_one_letter_code
_entity_poly.pdbx_strand_id
1 'polypeptide(L)'
;FNVAGLMIASEGCLGVISEITLKLLAKPPLKQSAMGVFNHIEDAMNAVYKTMSSGVTPVAMEFLDNLSIKAVEERFSKGLPKDAGAILITQVDGVVKEQIAWQLNEIEKHFKANGCVDFKIAQNEQEEQDLWFSRRNAS
;
A
#
# COMPACT_ATOMS: atom_id res chain seq x y z
N PHE A 1 -10.27 35.07 0.11
CA PHE A 1 -11.18 33.89 0.14
C PHE A 1 -10.49 32.72 -0.54
N ASN A 2 -10.60 31.49 0.01
CA ASN A 2 -10.09 30.28 -0.65
C ASN A 2 -11.18 29.67 -1.52
N VAL A 3 -11.29 30.14 -2.76
CA VAL A 3 -12.34 29.70 -3.70
C VAL A 3 -12.12 28.23 -4.11
N ALA A 4 -10.87 27.82 -4.33
CA ALA A 4 -10.56 26.43 -4.67
C ALA A 4 -11.04 25.46 -3.58
N GLY A 5 -10.81 25.80 -2.31
CA GLY A 5 -11.26 24.98 -1.18
C GLY A 5 -12.77 24.79 -1.09
N LEU A 6 -13.57 25.76 -1.56
CA LEU A 6 -15.03 25.63 -1.62
C LEU A 6 -15.50 24.73 -2.76
N MET A 7 -14.77 24.74 -3.89
CA MET A 7 -15.12 23.94 -5.07
C MET A 7 -14.69 22.48 -4.93
N ILE A 8 -13.60 22.21 -4.21
CA ILE A 8 -13.12 20.85 -3.94
C ILE A 8 -14.18 20.06 -3.15
N ALA A 9 -14.50 18.85 -3.61
CA ALA A 9 -15.55 17.98 -3.05
C ALA A 9 -16.97 18.56 -3.12
N SER A 10 -17.24 19.54 -3.99
CA SER A 10 -18.60 20.07 -4.21
C SER A 10 -19.51 19.14 -5.01
N GLU A 11 -18.98 18.06 -5.58
CA GLU A 11 -19.73 17.05 -6.35
C GLU A 11 -20.62 17.63 -7.47
N GLY A 12 -20.26 18.80 -8.00
CA GLY A 12 -21.02 19.51 -9.04
C GLY A 12 -22.17 20.38 -8.50
N CYS A 13 -22.43 20.39 -7.20
CA CYS A 13 -23.49 21.21 -6.59
C CYS A 13 -23.21 22.72 -6.66
N LEU A 14 -21.93 23.12 -6.70
CA LEU A 14 -21.51 24.52 -6.69
C LEU A 14 -21.05 25.03 -8.06
N GLY A 15 -21.02 24.16 -9.07
CA GLY A 15 -20.62 24.51 -10.44
C GLY A 15 -19.88 23.38 -11.14
N VAL A 16 -19.45 23.65 -12.38
CA VAL A 16 -18.70 22.72 -13.22
C VAL A 16 -17.24 23.17 -13.30
N ILE A 17 -16.33 22.26 -12.97
CA ILE A 17 -14.89 22.49 -13.11
C ILE A 17 -14.49 22.17 -14.55
N SER A 18 -14.05 23.17 -15.32
CA SER A 18 -13.59 22.99 -16.70
C SER A 18 -12.08 22.80 -16.80
N GLU A 19 -11.31 23.38 -15.88
CA GLU A 19 -9.85 23.36 -15.90
C GLU A 19 -9.30 23.22 -14.47
N ILE A 20 -8.18 22.52 -14.33
CA ILE A 20 -7.49 22.33 -13.05
C ILE A 20 -6.00 22.55 -13.26
N THR A 21 -5.40 23.44 -12.47
CA THR A 21 -3.94 23.59 -12.39
C THR A 21 -3.43 22.85 -11.15
N LEU A 22 -2.54 21.87 -11.36
CA LEU A 22 -1.98 21.03 -10.30
C LEU A 22 -0.48 21.24 -10.16
N LYS A 23 0.02 21.15 -8.92
CA LYS A 23 1.45 21.04 -8.64
C LYS A 23 1.86 19.58 -8.81
N LEU A 24 2.64 19.28 -9.85
CA LEU A 24 3.20 17.95 -10.05
C LEU A 24 4.47 17.76 -9.22
N LEU A 25 4.65 16.56 -8.68
CA LEU A 25 5.90 16.13 -8.05
C LEU A 25 6.75 15.38 -9.08
N ALA A 26 8.07 15.47 -8.94
CA ALA A 26 8.97 14.70 -9.79
C ALA A 26 8.77 13.20 -9.54
N LYS A 27 8.74 12.41 -10.61
CA LYS A 27 8.65 10.95 -10.51
C LYS A 27 9.95 10.41 -9.88
N PRO A 28 9.88 9.68 -8.75
CA PRO A 28 11.05 9.04 -8.17
C PRO A 28 11.68 8.05 -9.16
N PRO A 29 13.02 8.00 -9.26
CA PRO A 29 13.70 7.08 -10.17
C PRO A 29 13.63 5.62 -9.71
N LEU A 30 13.44 5.37 -8.41
CA LEU A 30 13.37 4.05 -7.82
C LEU A 30 12.08 3.88 -7.03
N LYS A 31 11.51 2.68 -7.13
CA LYS A 31 10.39 2.22 -6.31
C LYS A 31 10.51 0.73 -6.09
N GLN A 32 9.97 0.24 -4.98
CA GLN A 32 9.92 -1.19 -4.71
C GLN A 32 8.73 -1.50 -3.80
N SER A 33 8.05 -2.61 -4.10
CA SER A 33 6.87 -3.06 -3.36
C SER A 33 7.18 -4.29 -2.52
N ALA A 34 6.48 -4.44 -1.40
CA ALA A 34 6.53 -5.60 -0.54
C ALA A 34 5.13 -5.97 -0.03
N MET A 35 4.98 -7.21 0.43
CA MET A 35 3.74 -7.74 0.99
C MET A 35 4.04 -8.46 2.31
N GLY A 36 3.25 -8.18 3.33
CA GLY A 36 3.25 -8.90 4.61
C GLY A 36 1.93 -9.64 4.82
N VAL A 37 2.01 -10.87 5.32
CA VAL A 37 0.86 -11.72 5.66
C VAL A 37 0.74 -11.81 7.17
N PHE A 38 -0.47 -11.64 7.69
CA PHE A 38 -0.76 -11.63 9.13
C PHE A 38 -1.91 -12.58 9.45
N ASN A 39 -1.84 -13.24 10.61
CA ASN A 39 -2.92 -14.10 11.11
C ASN A 39 -4.08 -13.30 11.70
N HIS A 40 -3.82 -12.10 12.20
CA HIS A 40 -4.80 -11.23 12.84
C HIS A 40 -4.75 -9.81 12.28
N ILE A 41 -5.91 -9.16 12.19
CA ILE A 41 -6.03 -7.79 11.68
C ILE A 41 -5.34 -6.81 12.64
N GLU A 42 -5.46 -7.02 13.95
CA GLU A 42 -4.87 -6.17 15.00
C GLU A 42 -3.34 -6.11 14.86
N ASP A 43 -2.70 -7.25 14.60
CA ASP A 43 -1.26 -7.38 14.35
C ASP A 43 -0.82 -6.56 13.13
N ALA A 44 -1.55 -6.67 12.01
CA ALA A 44 -1.31 -5.87 10.81
C ALA A 44 -1.43 -4.37 11.09
N MET A 45 -2.48 -3.93 11.78
CA MET A 45 -2.67 -2.51 12.11
C MET A 45 -1.60 -1.97 13.06
N ASN A 46 -1.15 -2.78 14.02
CA ASN A 46 -0.01 -2.43 14.87
C ASN A 46 1.28 -2.29 14.07
N ALA A 47 1.52 -3.17 13.08
CA ALA A 47 2.66 -3.07 12.17
C ALA A 47 2.65 -1.75 11.36
N VAL A 48 1.48 -1.34 10.84
CA VAL A 48 1.30 -0.05 10.16
C VAL A 48 1.69 1.10 11.09
N TYR A 49 1.12 1.13 12.31
CA TYR A 49 1.39 2.20 13.28
C TYR A 49 2.88 2.29 13.64
N LYS A 50 3.52 1.16 13.91
CA LYS A 50 4.95 1.12 14.27
C LYS A 50 5.86 1.53 13.12
N THR A 51 5.53 1.14 11.89
CA THR A 51 6.25 1.55 10.68
C THR A 51 6.20 3.06 10.50
N MET A 52 5.01 3.66 10.56
CA MET A 52 4.87 5.12 10.42
C MET A 52 5.57 5.87 11.55
N SER A 53 5.54 5.32 12.77
CA SER A 53 6.20 5.91 13.95
C SER A 53 7.73 5.85 13.91
N SER A 54 8.33 5.01 13.06
CA SER A 54 9.80 4.95 12.91
C SER A 54 10.35 5.99 11.93
N GLY A 55 9.48 6.77 11.30
CA GLY A 55 9.85 7.79 10.31
C GLY A 55 9.88 7.27 8.87
N VAL A 56 9.53 6.00 8.65
CA VAL A 56 9.26 5.49 7.30
C VAL A 56 7.86 5.91 6.89
N THR A 57 7.75 6.62 5.78
CA THR A 57 6.46 6.99 5.16
C THR A 57 6.37 6.34 3.78
N PRO A 58 5.79 5.14 3.68
CA PRO A 58 5.59 4.48 2.40
C PRO A 58 4.71 5.34 1.47
N VAL A 59 4.92 5.16 0.17
CA VAL A 59 4.07 5.78 -0.87
C VAL A 59 2.65 5.24 -0.79
N ALA A 60 2.52 3.96 -0.45
CA ALA A 60 1.26 3.29 -0.22
C ALA A 60 1.41 2.23 0.86
N MET A 61 0.34 2.04 1.63
CA MET A 61 0.19 0.97 2.61
C MET A 61 -1.27 0.50 2.57
N GLU A 62 -1.51 -0.51 1.75
CA GLU A 62 -2.84 -1.02 1.45
C GLU A 62 -3.13 -2.28 2.25
N PHE A 63 -4.36 -2.39 2.73
CA PHE A 63 -4.82 -3.47 3.58
C PHE A 63 -5.92 -4.28 2.87
N LEU A 64 -5.83 -5.61 2.97
CA LEU A 64 -6.90 -6.53 2.61
C LEU A 64 -7.20 -7.42 3.81
N ASP A 65 -8.47 -7.51 4.21
CA ASP A 65 -8.94 -8.45 5.22
C ASP A 65 -9.16 -9.85 4.63
N ASN A 66 -9.38 -10.84 5.50
CA ASN A 66 -9.63 -12.22 5.09
C ASN A 66 -10.79 -12.37 4.10
N LEU A 67 -11.87 -11.59 4.26
CA LEU A 67 -13.03 -11.63 3.36
C LEU A 67 -12.63 -11.19 1.95
N SER A 68 -11.91 -10.08 1.84
CA SER A 68 -11.40 -9.57 0.55
C SER A 68 -10.41 -10.56 -0.08
N ILE A 69 -9.52 -11.14 0.71
CA ILE A 69 -8.54 -12.14 0.25
C ILE A 69 -9.26 -13.35 -0.35
N LYS A 70 -10.26 -13.90 0.35
CA LYS A 70 -11.05 -15.04 -0.13
C LYS A 70 -11.81 -14.71 -1.40
N ALA A 71 -12.48 -13.55 -1.45
CA ALA A 71 -13.25 -13.14 -2.62
C ALA A 71 -12.38 -13.00 -3.88
N VAL A 72 -11.20 -12.38 -3.76
CA VAL A 72 -10.25 -12.25 -4.87
C VAL A 72 -9.74 -13.62 -5.28
N GLU A 73 -9.36 -14.47 -4.32
CA GLU A 73 -8.80 -15.78 -4.63
C GLU A 73 -9.83 -16.73 -5.26
N GLU A 74 -11.08 -16.70 -4.81
CA GLU A 74 -12.17 -17.48 -5.41
C GLU A 74 -12.43 -17.08 -6.86
N ARG A 75 -12.31 -15.79 -7.19
CA ARG A 75 -12.55 -15.28 -8.54
C ARG A 75 -11.38 -15.50 -9.48
N PHE A 76 -10.14 -15.37 -8.99
CA PHE A 76 -8.96 -15.27 -9.86
C PHE A 76 -7.90 -16.36 -9.66
N SER A 77 -8.00 -17.17 -8.60
CA SER A 77 -7.06 -18.29 -8.30
C SER A 77 -5.59 -17.90 -8.41
N LYS A 78 -5.17 -16.87 -7.67
CA LYS A 78 -3.83 -16.28 -7.74
C LYS A 78 -2.86 -16.83 -6.69
N GLY A 79 -3.29 -17.76 -5.85
CA GLY A 79 -2.49 -18.36 -4.78
C GLY A 79 -2.38 -17.47 -3.54
N LEU A 80 -3.38 -16.62 -3.28
CA LEU A 80 -3.41 -15.83 -2.05
C LEU A 80 -3.66 -16.71 -0.81
N PRO A 81 -3.06 -16.37 0.34
CA PRO A 81 -3.20 -17.15 1.56
C PRO A 81 -4.62 -16.99 2.15
N LYS A 82 -5.54 -17.90 1.81
CA LYS A 82 -6.95 -17.86 2.27
C LYS A 82 -7.12 -17.93 3.78
N ASP A 83 -6.11 -18.43 4.49
CA ASP A 83 -6.11 -18.56 5.95
C ASP A 83 -5.51 -17.33 6.65
N ALA A 84 -4.98 -16.36 5.90
CA ALA A 84 -4.46 -15.12 6.47
C ALA A 84 -5.61 -14.24 7.01
N GLY A 85 -5.47 -13.73 8.22
CA GLY A 85 -6.40 -12.74 8.77
C GLY A 85 -6.34 -11.42 8.03
N ALA A 86 -5.15 -11.04 7.55
CA ALA A 86 -4.92 -9.84 6.76
C ALA A 86 -3.66 -9.93 5.88
N ILE A 87 -3.63 -9.11 4.84
CA ILE A 87 -2.44 -8.83 4.03
C ILE A 87 -2.23 -7.32 3.99
N LEU A 88 -0.98 -6.90 4.13
CA LEU A 88 -0.54 -5.53 3.86
C LEU A 88 0.34 -5.52 2.61
N ILE A 89 0.01 -4.65 1.65
CA ILE A 89 0.84 -4.37 0.47
C ILE A 89 1.39 -2.96 0.64
N THR A 90 2.71 -2.82 0.56
CA THR A 90 3.39 -1.53 0.74
C THR A 90 4.29 -1.23 -0.44
N GLN A 91 4.45 0.04 -0.76
CA GLN A 91 5.41 0.51 -1.75
C GLN A 91 6.22 1.67 -1.18
N VAL A 92 7.52 1.63 -1.41
CA VAL A 92 8.44 2.71 -1.08
C VAL A 92 9.08 3.24 -2.34
N ASP A 93 9.46 4.51 -2.33
CA ASP A 93 10.20 5.15 -3.40
C ASP A 93 11.43 5.88 -2.86
N GLY A 94 12.29 6.33 -3.77
CA GLY A 94 13.52 6.99 -3.40
C GLY A 94 14.39 7.36 -4.59
N VAL A 95 15.44 8.12 -4.30
CA VAL A 95 16.42 8.56 -5.29
C VAL A 95 17.65 7.65 -5.35
N VAL A 96 17.94 6.93 -4.26
CA VAL A 96 19.09 6.03 -4.13
C VAL A 96 18.65 4.68 -3.57
N LYS A 97 19.37 3.61 -3.93
CA LYS A 97 18.99 2.23 -3.57
C LYS A 97 19.08 1.98 -2.06
N GLU A 98 20.01 2.62 -1.39
CA GLU A 98 20.24 2.53 0.05
C GLU A 98 19.01 3.04 0.83
N GLN A 99 18.34 4.07 0.31
CA GLN A 99 17.10 4.60 0.90
C GLN A 99 15.95 3.60 0.75
N ILE A 100 15.80 2.96 -0.41
CA ILE A 100 14.81 1.89 -0.63
C ILE A 100 15.06 0.72 0.32
N ALA A 101 16.31 0.26 0.40
CA ALA A 101 16.71 -0.86 1.25
C ALA A 101 16.47 -0.55 2.74
N TRP A 102 16.81 0.65 3.21
CA TRP A 102 16.56 1.06 4.59
C TRP A 102 15.06 1.07 4.92
N GLN A 103 14.23 1.67 4.06
CA GLN A 103 12.78 1.70 4.27
C GLN A 103 12.18 0.29 4.31
N LEU A 104 12.53 -0.57 3.35
CA LEU A 104 12.05 -1.95 3.32
C LEU A 104 12.49 -2.77 4.53
N ASN A 105 13.73 -2.57 5.01
CA ASN A 105 14.23 -3.25 6.20
C ASN A 105 13.49 -2.81 7.47
N GLU A 106 13.24 -1.51 7.65
CA GLU A 106 12.45 -1.03 8.79
C GLU A 106 10.99 -1.52 8.72
N ILE A 107 10.38 -1.53 7.53
CA ILE A 107 9.07 -2.15 7.31
C ILE A 107 9.09 -3.62 7.71
N GLU A 108 10.01 -4.42 7.17
CA GLU A 108 10.12 -5.85 7.44
C GLU A 108 10.29 -6.13 8.93
N LYS A 109 11.17 -5.36 9.59
CA LYS A 109 11.40 -5.42 11.04
C LYS A 109 10.13 -5.14 11.83
N HIS A 110 9.39 -4.08 11.51
CA HIS A 110 8.14 -3.76 12.20
C HIS A 110 7.03 -4.77 11.91
N PHE A 111 6.96 -5.28 10.70
CA PHE A 111 6.01 -6.33 10.32
C PHE A 111 6.30 -7.60 11.14
N LYS A 112 7.53 -8.10 11.13
CA LYS A 112 7.92 -9.30 11.88
C LYS A 112 7.74 -9.13 13.39
N ALA A 113 8.06 -7.96 13.93
CA ALA A 113 7.87 -7.67 15.35
C ALA A 113 6.39 -7.64 15.79
N ASN A 114 5.46 -7.51 14.84
CA ASN A 114 4.01 -7.48 15.08
C ASN A 114 3.30 -8.64 14.36
N GLY A 115 3.87 -9.85 14.36
CA GLY A 115 3.13 -11.06 13.97
C GLY A 115 3.03 -11.33 12.47
N CYS A 116 3.83 -10.66 11.62
CA CYS A 116 3.93 -11.00 10.21
C CYS A 116 4.52 -12.42 10.04
N VAL A 117 3.76 -13.32 9.41
CA VAL A 117 4.15 -14.73 9.22
C VAL A 117 4.93 -14.96 7.92
N ASP A 118 4.69 -14.13 6.90
CA ASP A 118 5.41 -14.16 5.64
C ASP A 118 5.61 -12.74 5.12
N PHE A 119 6.80 -12.44 4.62
CA PHE A 119 7.16 -11.13 4.09
C PHE A 119 7.89 -11.30 2.76
N LYS A 120 7.33 -10.74 1.69
CA LYS A 120 7.85 -10.87 0.33
C LYS A 120 8.12 -9.49 -0.25
N ILE A 121 9.36 -9.27 -0.70
CA ILE A 121 9.75 -8.10 -1.47
C ILE A 121 9.74 -8.46 -2.95
N ALA A 122 9.04 -7.69 -3.78
CA ALA A 122 9.06 -7.87 -5.23
C ALA A 122 10.47 -7.59 -5.79
N GLN A 123 11.00 -8.55 -6.55
CA GLN A 123 12.33 -8.45 -7.17
C GLN A 123 12.30 -7.91 -8.60
N ASN A 124 11.13 -7.91 -9.23
CA ASN A 124 10.94 -7.50 -10.62
C ASN A 124 9.52 -6.94 -10.83
N GLU A 125 9.28 -6.37 -12.02
CA GLU A 125 8.00 -5.76 -12.36
C GLU A 125 6.83 -6.76 -12.38
N GLN A 126 7.08 -8.02 -12.77
CA GLN A 126 6.06 -9.06 -12.76
C GLN A 126 5.60 -9.36 -11.33
N GLU A 127 6.54 -9.56 -10.41
CA GLU A 127 6.22 -9.77 -9.00
C GLU A 127 5.52 -8.55 -8.38
N GLU A 128 5.93 -7.33 -8.75
CA GLU A 128 5.24 -6.12 -8.31
C GLU A 128 3.78 -6.10 -8.80
N GLN A 129 3.54 -6.43 -10.07
CA GLN A 129 2.18 -6.55 -10.59
C GLN A 129 1.37 -7.64 -9.88
N ASP A 130 1.99 -8.77 -9.55
CA ASP A 130 1.34 -9.86 -8.83
C ASP A 130 0.96 -9.45 -7.40
N LEU A 131 1.83 -8.73 -6.68
CA LEU A 131 1.50 -8.18 -5.36
C LEU A 131 0.31 -7.21 -5.44
N TRP A 132 0.30 -6.32 -6.43
CA TRP A 132 -0.75 -5.32 -6.60
C TRP A 132 -2.04 -5.86 -7.22
N PHE A 133 -2.02 -7.05 -7.81
CA PHE A 133 -3.18 -7.66 -8.47
C PHE A 133 -4.35 -7.77 -7.50
N SER A 134 -4.11 -8.27 -6.29
CA SER A 134 -5.17 -8.51 -5.31
C SER A 134 -5.85 -7.22 -4.90
N ARG A 135 -5.08 -6.17 -4.63
CA ARG A 135 -5.62 -4.87 -4.24
C ARG A 135 -6.47 -4.22 -5.33
N ARG A 136 -6.05 -4.34 -6.59
CA ARG A 136 -6.76 -3.76 -7.75
C ARG A 136 -8.06 -4.48 -8.09
N ASN A 137 -8.18 -5.75 -7.71
CA ASN A 137 -9.34 -6.59 -8.02
C ASN A 137 -10.22 -6.90 -6.80
N ALA A 138 -9.95 -6.28 -5.65
CA ALA A 138 -10.74 -6.35 -4.43
C ALA A 138 -11.86 -5.29 -4.37
N SER A 139 -12.15 -4.60 -5.47
CA SER A 139 -13.13 -3.50 -5.57
C SER A 139 -14.09 -3.72 -6.72
#